data_AF-A0A1M7TDG0-F1
#
_entry.id   AF-A0A1M7TDG0-F1
#
_cell.length_a   1.000
_cell.length_b   1.000
_cell.length_c   1.000
_cell.angle_alpha   90.00
_cell.angle_beta   90.00
_cell.angle_gamma   90.00
#
_symmetry.space_group_name_H-M   'P 1'
#
loop_
_entity.id
_entity.type
_entity.pdbx_description
1 polymer ?
#
loop_
_entity_poly.entity_id
_entity_poly.type
_entity_poly.pdbx_seq_one_letter_code
_entity_poly.pdbx_strand_id
1 'polypeptide(L)'
;MKGGVKLTHSLTQKVKLSDEDMAYEILASQGRAMHYQDLIMEVLTRQERPQDPAAISGVLTHINLDARFAYAGNGEWGLKVWVPSKSSRKLPTITLLNKGLPYDDDNQELELDLEGKDVLFDDGEDGGEEDAELEEGSFNNEESW
;
A
#
# COMPACT_ATOMS: atom_id res chain seq x y z
N MET A 1 45.64 36.18 19.56
CA MET A 1 45.34 34.81 20.06
C MET A 1 44.21 34.22 19.22
N LYS A 2 44.34 32.96 18.77
CA LYS A 2 43.41 32.30 17.84
C LYS A 2 42.24 31.69 18.62
N GLY A 3 41.02 32.19 18.40
CA GLY A 3 39.79 31.58 18.92
C GLY A 3 39.21 30.60 17.91
N GLY A 4 39.42 29.30 18.14
CA GLY A 4 38.81 28.24 17.32
C GLY A 4 37.36 28.02 17.73
N VAL A 5 36.43 28.22 16.79
CA VAL A 5 35.03 27.84 16.97
C VAL A 5 34.96 26.31 16.97
N LYS A 6 34.48 25.73 18.07
CA LYS A 6 34.21 24.28 18.15
C LYS A 6 32.81 24.05 17.61
N LEU A 7 32.74 23.46 16.42
CA LEU A 7 31.49 22.93 15.87
C LEU A 7 31.15 21.64 16.61
N THR A 8 30.42 21.75 17.72
CA THR A 8 29.78 20.60 18.36
C THR A 8 28.32 20.62 17.97
N HIS A 9 27.89 19.68 17.14
CA HIS A 9 26.54 19.10 17.15
C HIS A 9 26.51 18.02 16.04
N SER A 10 26.99 16.82 16.34
CA SER A 10 26.51 15.63 15.64
C SER A 10 25.23 15.21 16.34
N LEU A 11 24.09 15.71 15.88
CA LEU A 11 22.80 15.18 16.30
C LEU A 11 22.70 13.78 15.68
N THR A 12 23.04 12.75 16.46
CA THR A 12 22.75 11.36 16.10
C THR A 12 21.23 11.21 16.13
N GLN A 13 20.57 11.62 15.05
CA GLN A 13 19.15 11.33 14.85
C GLN A 13 19.05 9.82 14.71
N LYS A 14 18.53 9.15 15.75
CA LYS A 14 18.10 7.76 15.63
C LYS A 14 17.01 7.73 14.57
N VAL A 15 17.38 7.36 13.35
CA VAL A 15 16.42 7.17 12.26
C VAL A 15 15.52 6.01 12.68
N LYS A 16 14.24 6.29 12.92
CA LYS A 16 13.25 5.22 13.06
C LYS A 16 13.14 4.54 11.69
N LEU A 17 13.40 3.24 11.65
CA LEU A 17 13.16 2.44 10.45
C LEU A 17 11.66 2.46 10.12
N SER A 18 11.32 2.49 8.84
CA SER A 18 9.93 2.38 8.40
C SER A 18 9.37 0.97 8.63
N ASP A 19 8.06 0.82 8.50
CA ASP A 19 7.38 -0.47 8.70
C ASP A 19 7.88 -1.51 7.68
N GLU A 20 8.06 -1.09 6.43
CA GLU A 20 8.63 -1.92 5.37
C GLU A 20 10.11 -2.26 5.59
N ASP A 21 10.94 -1.34 6.09
CA ASP A 21 12.34 -1.63 6.37
C ASP A 21 12.49 -2.61 7.54
N MET A 22 11.67 -2.46 8.58
CA MET A 22 11.62 -3.40 9.70
C MET A 22 11.18 -4.80 9.25
N ALA A 23 10.14 -4.88 8.42
CA ALA A 23 9.67 -6.15 7.86
C ALA A 23 10.74 -6.82 6.99
N TYR A 24 11.47 -6.02 6.19
CA TYR A 24 12.60 -6.51 5.39
C TYR A 24 13.69 -7.11 6.28
N GLU A 25 14.10 -6.42 7.34
CA GLU A 25 15.11 -6.92 8.27
C GLU A 25 14.68 -8.20 8.97
N ILE A 26 13.41 -8.30 9.41
CA ILE A 26 12.85 -9.51 10.01
C ILE A 26 12.99 -10.70 9.05
N LEU A 27 12.48 -10.57 7.83
CA LEU A 27 12.54 -11.64 6.83
C LEU A 27 13.99 -11.98 6.43
N ALA A 28 14.85 -10.96 6.26
CA ALA A 28 16.26 -11.15 5.93
C ALA A 28 17.01 -11.90 7.04
N SER A 29 16.72 -11.59 8.31
CA SER A 29 17.32 -12.26 9.47
C SER A 29 16.84 -13.71 9.64
N GLN A 30 15.56 -13.97 9.36
CA GLN A 30 14.96 -15.31 9.44
C GLN A 30 15.37 -16.21 8.26
N GLY A 31 15.61 -15.62 7.08
CA GLY A 31 16.06 -16.34 5.88
C GLY A 31 14.98 -17.23 5.24
N ARG A 32 13.72 -17.09 5.64
CA ARG A 32 12.58 -17.86 5.13
C ARG A 32 11.29 -17.03 5.13
N ALA A 33 10.30 -17.49 4.39
CA ALA A 33 8.97 -16.89 4.41
C ALA A 33 8.31 -17.03 5.80
N MET A 34 7.45 -16.09 6.12
CA MET A 34 6.70 -16.03 7.37
C MET A 34 5.23 -15.74 7.09
N HIS A 35 4.34 -16.24 7.95
CA HIS A 35 2.93 -15.91 7.87
C HIS A 35 2.72 -14.40 8.11
N TYR A 36 1.86 -13.76 7.31
CA TYR A 36 1.69 -12.31 7.33
C TYR A 36 1.32 -11.74 8.71
N GLN A 37 0.50 -12.48 9.48
CA GLN A 37 0.10 -12.07 10.83
C GLN A 37 1.31 -12.00 11.76
N ASP A 38 2.15 -13.05 11.75
CA ASP A 38 3.34 -13.11 12.59
C ASP A 38 4.34 -12.02 12.20
N LEU A 39 4.51 -11.77 10.90
CA LEU A 39 5.37 -10.71 10.38
C LEU A 39 4.91 -9.33 10.89
N ILE A 40 3.62 -9.01 10.77
CA ILE A 40 3.06 -7.73 11.24
C ILE A 40 3.22 -7.60 12.76
N MET A 41 2.91 -8.65 13.51
CA MET A 41 3.05 -8.65 14.97
C MET A 41 4.50 -8.44 15.39
N GLU A 42 5.46 -9.07 14.70
CA GLU A 42 6.88 -8.89 14.99
C GLU A 42 7.37 -7.47 14.68
N VAL A 43 6.90 -6.86 13.57
CA VAL A 43 7.17 -5.44 13.26
C VAL A 43 6.69 -4.53 14.38
N LEU A 44 5.42 -4.68 14.79
CA LEU A 44 4.83 -3.85 15.87
C LEU A 44 5.55 -4.06 17.20
N THR A 45 5.92 -5.30 17.51
CA THR A 45 6.66 -5.65 18.74
C THR A 45 8.05 -4.99 18.75
N ARG A 46 8.81 -5.02 17.65
CA ARG A 46 10.13 -4.39 17.56
C ARG A 46 10.07 -2.86 17.59
N GLN A 47 8.96 -2.28 17.15
CA GLN A 47 8.73 -0.83 17.22
C GLN A 47 8.09 -0.39 18.55
N GLU A 48 7.84 -1.32 19.48
CA GLU A 48 7.16 -1.04 20.75
C GLU A 48 5.78 -0.35 20.56
N ARG A 49 5.08 -0.72 19.48
CA ARG A 49 3.75 -0.19 19.13
C ARG A 49 2.64 -1.12 19.63
N PRO A 50 1.47 -0.57 20.00
CA PRO A 50 0.31 -1.39 20.34
C PRO A 50 -0.13 -2.24 19.13
N GLN A 51 -0.65 -3.43 19.41
CA GLN A 51 -1.21 -4.34 18.39
C GLN A 51 -2.70 -4.07 18.17
N ASP A 52 -3.06 -2.80 18.00
CA ASP A 52 -4.43 -2.41 17.69
C ASP A 52 -4.73 -2.56 16.17
N PRO A 53 -6.02 -2.62 15.77
CA PRO A 53 -6.39 -2.79 14.37
C PRO A 53 -5.86 -1.70 13.42
N ALA A 54 -5.68 -0.47 13.92
CA ALA A 54 -5.17 0.65 13.12
C ALA A 54 -3.68 0.48 12.83
N ALA A 55 -2.90 0.05 13.82
CA ALA A 55 -1.48 -0.25 13.68
C ALA A 55 -1.25 -1.45 12.76
N ILE A 56 -2.04 -2.52 12.92
CA ILE A 56 -1.98 -3.72 12.07
C ILE A 56 -2.26 -3.38 10.61
N SER A 57 -3.33 -2.63 10.34
CA SER A 57 -3.70 -2.23 8.97
C SER A 57 -2.70 -1.25 8.35
N GLY A 58 -2.10 -0.38 9.15
CA GLY A 58 -1.00 0.49 8.73
C GLY A 58 0.20 -0.32 8.23
N VAL A 59 0.72 -1.24 9.06
CA VAL A 59 1.86 -2.10 8.68
C VAL A 59 1.55 -2.96 7.47
N LEU A 60 0.35 -3.56 7.41
CA LEU A 60 -0.08 -4.35 6.26
C LEU A 60 -0.10 -3.52 4.97
N THR A 61 -0.60 -2.28 5.04
CA THR A 61 -0.61 -1.35 3.90
C THR A 61 0.81 -1.05 3.42
N HIS A 62 1.73 -0.74 4.33
CA HIS A 62 3.13 -0.48 4.01
C HIS A 62 3.81 -1.66 3.33
N ILE A 63 3.65 -2.87 3.88
CA ILE A 63 4.20 -4.10 3.29
C ILE A 63 3.61 -4.37 1.90
N ASN A 64 2.29 -4.19 1.73
CA ASN A 64 1.61 -4.44 0.46
C ASN A 64 2.02 -3.46 -0.65
N LEU A 65 2.39 -2.22 -0.30
CA LEU A 65 2.83 -1.21 -1.26
C LEU A 65 4.30 -1.37 -1.66
N ASP A 66 5.08 -2.17 -0.94
CA ASP A 66 6.50 -2.33 -1.17
C ASP A 66 6.82 -3.53 -2.10
N ALA A 67 7.45 -3.23 -3.23
CA ALA A 67 7.77 -4.21 -4.27
C ALA A 67 8.88 -5.22 -3.90
N ARG A 68 9.54 -5.06 -2.74
CA ARG A 68 10.56 -5.99 -2.21
C ARG A 68 9.93 -7.26 -1.66
N PHE A 69 8.67 -7.23 -1.25
CA PHE A 69 7.97 -8.39 -0.72
C PHE A 69 7.25 -9.16 -1.83
N ALA A 70 7.11 -10.46 -1.62
CA ALA A 70 6.41 -11.37 -2.51
C ALA A 70 5.60 -12.37 -1.71
N TYR A 71 4.37 -12.63 -2.17
CA TYR A 71 3.53 -13.69 -1.63
C TYR A 71 4.10 -15.05 -2.01
N ALA A 72 4.40 -15.87 -1.01
CA ALA A 72 4.95 -17.22 -1.17
C ALA A 72 3.87 -18.31 -1.23
N GLY A 73 2.62 -17.99 -0.87
CA GLY A 73 1.50 -18.94 -0.80
C GLY A 73 1.04 -19.17 0.65
N ASN A 74 -0.21 -19.64 0.83
CA ASN A 74 -0.78 -19.99 2.15
C ASN A 74 -0.64 -18.92 3.25
N GLY A 75 -0.78 -17.64 2.90
CA GLY A 75 -0.59 -16.54 3.85
C GLY A 75 0.88 -16.22 4.18
N GLU A 76 1.85 -16.93 3.58
CA GLU A 76 3.27 -16.67 3.77
C GLU A 76 3.77 -15.57 2.82
N TRP A 77 4.61 -14.70 3.36
CA TRP A 77 5.26 -13.61 2.67
C TRP A 77 6.78 -13.75 2.83
N GLY A 78 7.50 -13.43 1.77
CA GLY A 78 8.95 -13.47 1.73
C GLY A 78 9.53 -12.34 0.90
N LEU A 79 10.85 -12.36 0.74
CA LEU A 79 11.55 -11.39 -0.10
C LEU A 79 11.52 -11.82 -1.57
N LYS A 80 11.25 -10.89 -2.47
CA LYS A 80 11.23 -11.10 -3.92
C LYS A 80 12.55 -11.65 -4.46
N VAL A 81 13.69 -11.32 -3.82
CA VAL A 81 15.01 -11.84 -4.18
C VAL A 81 15.16 -13.35 -3.96
N TRP A 82 14.31 -13.97 -3.14
CA TRP A 82 14.27 -15.43 -2.94
C TRP A 82 13.55 -16.16 -4.07
N VAL A 83 12.69 -15.45 -4.81
CA VAL A 83 11.97 -16.02 -5.94
C VAL A 83 12.91 -16.01 -7.15
N PRO A 84 13.24 -17.18 -7.75
CA PRO A 84 14.09 -17.22 -8.93
C PRO A 84 13.49 -16.34 -10.02
N SER A 85 14.22 -15.31 -10.46
CA SER A 85 13.78 -14.49 -11.57
C SER A 85 13.61 -15.39 -12.78
N LYS A 86 12.37 -15.58 -13.25
CA LYS A 86 12.15 -16.22 -14.56
C LYS A 86 12.82 -15.29 -15.57
N SER A 87 13.99 -15.73 -16.08
CA SER A 87 14.74 -15.03 -17.12
C SER A 87 13.75 -14.47 -18.14
N SER A 88 13.87 -13.16 -18.41
CA SER A 88 12.99 -12.41 -19.29
C SER A 88 12.71 -13.23 -20.55
N ARG A 89 11.46 -13.67 -20.75
CA ARG A 89 11.03 -14.21 -22.05
C ARG A 89 11.40 -13.16 -23.08
N LYS A 90 12.24 -13.54 -24.04
CA LYS A 90 12.60 -12.71 -25.19
C LYS A 90 11.33 -12.05 -25.71
N LEU A 91 11.30 -10.72 -25.72
CA LEU A 91 10.25 -9.99 -26.41
C LEU A 91 10.15 -10.58 -27.82
N PRO A 92 8.96 -10.98 -28.30
CA PRO A 92 8.86 -11.42 -29.68
C PRO A 92 9.32 -10.25 -30.54
N THR A 93 10.38 -10.47 -31.32
CA THR A 93 10.79 -9.52 -32.35
C THR A 93 9.57 -9.33 -33.26
N ILE A 94 8.89 -8.19 -33.18
CA ILE A 94 7.88 -7.81 -34.16
C ILE A 94 8.64 -7.62 -35.47
N THR A 95 8.65 -8.65 -36.30
CA THR A 95 9.10 -8.55 -37.68
C THR A 95 8.02 -7.77 -38.42
N LEU A 96 8.25 -6.47 -38.64
CA LEU A 96 7.43 -5.64 -39.53
C LEU A 96 7.61 -6.12 -40.98
N LEU A 97 6.92 -7.20 -41.34
CA LEU A 97 6.80 -7.65 -42.72
C LEU A 97 5.74 -6.79 -43.40
N ASN A 98 6.20 -5.68 -43.95
CA ASN A 98 5.50 -4.83 -44.91
C ASN A 98 5.15 -5.66 -46.16
N LYS A 99 4.01 -6.35 -46.14
CA LYS A 99 3.44 -6.99 -47.32
C LYS A 99 2.32 -6.09 -47.83
N GLY A 100 2.65 -5.25 -48.81
CA GLY A 100 1.69 -4.39 -49.50
C GLY A 100 0.54 -5.22 -50.04
N LEU A 101 -0.68 -4.81 -49.69
CA LEU A 101 -1.92 -5.25 -50.31
C LEU A 101 -2.70 -3.99 -50.73
N PRO A 102 -3.38 -4.04 -51.88
CA PRO A 102 -3.84 -2.86 -52.59
C PRO A 102 -4.98 -2.17 -51.84
N TYR A 103 -5.00 -0.84 -51.92
CA TYR A 103 -6.14 -0.01 -51.54
C TYR A 103 -7.40 -0.56 -52.19
N ASP A 104 -8.38 -0.95 -51.38
CA ASP A 104 -9.77 -1.01 -51.80
C ASP A 104 -10.63 -0.25 -50.79
N ASP A 105 -11.59 0.45 -51.36
CA ASP A 105 -12.27 1.65 -50.92
C ASP A 105 -13.53 1.32 -50.13
N ASP A 106 -13.44 1.03 -48.82
CA ASP A 106 -14.62 0.87 -47.96
C ASP A 106 -14.36 1.40 -46.54
N ASN A 107 -14.67 2.69 -46.35
CA ASN A 107 -14.64 3.41 -45.07
C ASN A 107 -15.66 2.82 -44.08
N GLN A 108 -15.28 1.82 -43.29
CA GLN A 108 -16.08 1.35 -42.14
C GLN A 108 -15.66 2.10 -40.87
N GLU A 109 -16.25 3.28 -40.73
CA GLU A 109 -16.36 4.04 -39.48
C GLU A 109 -16.95 3.12 -38.40
N LEU A 110 -16.19 2.85 -37.34
CA LEU A 110 -16.71 2.14 -36.17
C LEU A 110 -17.61 3.11 -35.40
N GLU A 111 -18.90 3.07 -35.73
CA GLU A 111 -19.97 3.80 -35.04
C GLU A 111 -20.10 3.27 -33.60
N LEU A 112 -19.75 4.11 -32.62
CA LEU A 112 -19.94 3.81 -31.20
C LEU A 112 -21.40 4.05 -30.84
N ASP A 113 -22.17 2.98 -30.73
CA ASP A 113 -23.57 3.01 -30.28
C ASP A 113 -23.66 3.48 -28.81
N LEU A 114 -23.96 4.78 -28.64
CA LEU A 114 -24.13 5.47 -27.35
C LEU A 114 -25.61 5.59 -26.96
N GLU A 115 -26.48 4.70 -27.46
CA GLU A 115 -27.92 4.80 -27.20
C GLU A 115 -28.33 4.05 -25.92
N GLY A 116 -28.73 4.81 -24.89
CA GLY A 116 -29.77 4.37 -23.96
C GLY A 116 -29.34 3.82 -22.59
N LYS A 117 -28.52 4.54 -21.82
CA LYS A 117 -28.55 4.38 -20.35
C LYS A 117 -28.52 5.73 -19.64
N ASP A 118 -29.71 6.22 -19.37
CA ASP A 118 -29.98 7.37 -18.53
C ASP A 118 -29.24 7.21 -17.19
N VAL A 119 -28.20 8.01 -16.99
CA VAL A 119 -27.57 8.20 -15.69
C VAL A 119 -28.53 9.07 -14.87
N LEU A 120 -29.40 8.43 -14.09
CA LEU A 120 -30.16 9.10 -13.03
C LEU A 120 -29.14 9.65 -12.02
N PHE A 121 -28.76 10.90 -12.18
CA PHE A 121 -28.19 11.71 -11.11
C PHE A 121 -29.34 11.98 -10.14
N ASP A 122 -29.34 11.25 -9.03
CA ASP A 122 -30.13 11.57 -7.85
C ASP A 122 -29.47 12.79 -7.19
N ASP A 123 -29.90 13.98 -7.63
CA ASP A 123 -29.57 15.27 -7.02
C ASP A 123 -30.42 15.44 -5.76
N GLY A 124 -29.96 14.82 -4.67
CA GLY A 124 -30.54 14.96 -3.34
C GLY A 124 -29.85 16.05 -2.55
N GLU A 125 -30.09 17.32 -2.88
CA GLU A 125 -29.85 18.45 -1.97
C GLU A 125 -31.20 19.08 -1.58
N ASP A 126 -31.66 18.80 -0.36
CA ASP A 126 -32.55 19.72 0.35
C ASP A 126 -32.14 19.76 1.83
N GLY A 127 -31.72 20.94 2.24
CA GLY A 127 -31.36 21.26 3.62
C GLY A 127 -32.61 21.43 4.46
N GLY A 128 -32.71 20.64 5.52
CA GLY A 128 -33.70 20.80 6.58
C GLY A 128 -33.00 20.71 7.92
N GLU A 129 -32.90 21.85 8.60
CA GLU A 129 -32.45 22.01 9.97
C GLU A 129 -33.45 21.32 10.91
N GLU A 130 -33.01 20.32 11.68
CA GLU A 130 -33.73 19.90 12.89
C GLU A 130 -32.75 19.60 14.03
N ASP A 131 -33.05 20.31 15.10
CA ASP A 131 -32.47 20.39 16.42
C ASP A 131 -32.55 19.05 17.17
N ALA A 132 -31.38 18.48 17.47
CA ALA A 132 -31.27 17.47 18.52
C ALA A 132 -30.35 18.03 19.63
N GLU A 133 -30.96 18.70 20.61
CA GLU A 133 -30.35 18.88 21.93
C GLU A 133 -30.08 17.48 22.52
N LEU A 134 -28.84 17.00 22.42
CA LEU A 134 -28.39 15.86 23.20
C LEU A 134 -27.68 16.39 24.44
N GLU A 135 -28.47 16.41 25.50
CA GLU A 135 -28.14 16.59 26.92
C GLU A 135 -26.79 15.95 27.29
N GLU A 136 -25.91 16.74 27.93
CA GLU A 136 -24.66 16.27 28.52
C GLU A 136 -24.93 15.18 29.57
N GLY A 137 -24.86 13.92 29.14
CA GLY A 137 -24.80 12.76 30.03
C GLY A 137 -23.39 12.59 30.59
N SER A 138 -23.10 13.25 31.72
CA SER A 138 -21.93 13.01 32.57
C SER A 138 -21.80 11.51 32.92
N PHE A 139 -20.94 10.77 32.22
CA PHE A 139 -20.58 9.40 32.60
C PHE A 139 -19.63 9.45 33.79
N ASN A 140 -20.20 9.49 34.99
CA ASN A 140 -19.46 9.33 36.24
C ASN A 140 -18.96 7.89 36.35
N ASN A 141 -17.66 7.81 36.60
CA ASN A 141 -16.91 6.65 37.05
C ASN A 141 -17.40 6.19 38.44
N GLU A 142 -17.91 4.97 38.56
CA GLU A 142 -17.80 4.11 39.76
C GLU A 142 -18.25 2.64 39.53
N GLU A 143 -17.26 1.74 39.57
CA GLU A 143 -17.17 0.38 40.15
C GLU A 143 -18.34 -0.65 40.21
N SER A 144 -17.90 -1.93 40.17
CA SER A 144 -18.56 -3.21 40.55
C SER A 144 -19.52 -3.82 39.50
N TRP A 145 -19.32 -5.03 38.96
CA TRP A 145 -18.87 -6.31 39.52
C TRP A 145 -18.13 -7.17 38.48
#